data_AF-A0A3B1AL32-F1
#
_entry.id   AF-A0A3B1AL32-F1
#
_cell.length_a   1.000
_cell.length_b   1.000
_cell.length_c   1.000
_cell.angle_alpha   90.00
_cell.angle_beta   90.00
_cell.angle_gamma   90.00
#
_symmetry.space_group_name_H-M   'P 1'
#
loop_
_entity.id
_entity.type
_entity.pdbx_description
1 polymer ?
#
loop_
_entity_poly.entity_id
_entity_poly.type
_entity_poly.pdbx_seq_one_letter_code
_entity_poly.pdbx_strand_id
1 'polypeptide(L)' 'MQRIAECCCGQATLTVQHEPLVHVVCHCDDCKKRTGSAFGISAYFSEKQILDTK' A
#
# COMPACT_ATOMS: atom_id res chain seq x y z
N MET A 1 -2.96 14.32 6.66
CA MET A 1 -3.49 13.10 7.32
C MET A 1 -2.40 12.04 7.31
N GLN A 2 -2.25 11.27 8.41
CA GLN A 2 -1.29 10.14 8.50
C GLN A 2 -2.02 8.83 8.22
N ARG A 3 -1.33 7.88 7.59
CA ARG A 3 -1.83 6.54 7.25
C ARG A 3 -0.78 5.51 7.63
N ILE A 4 -1.21 4.36 8.15
CA ILE A 4 -0.34 3.26 8.56
C ILE A 4 -0.65 2.06 7.67
N ALA A 5 0.39 1.49 7.07
CA ALA A 5 0.35 0.19 6.41
C ALA A 5 1.06 -0.83 7.29
N GLU A 6 0.45 -2.00 7.49
CA GLU A 6 1.01 -3.09 8.30
C GLU A 6 0.85 -4.41 7.54
N CYS A 7 1.87 -5.25 7.58
CA CYS A 7 1.77 -6.62 7.06
C CYS A 7 0.83 -7.45 7.94
N CYS A 8 0.08 -8.39 7.37
CA CYS A 8 -0.84 -9.24 8.13
C CYS A 8 -0.18 -10.04 9.28
N CYS A 9 1.13 -10.27 9.23
CA CYS A 9 1.87 -10.90 10.32
C CYS A 9 2.34 -9.95 11.43
N GLY A 10 2.16 -8.63 11.26
CA GLY A 10 2.57 -7.58 12.19
C GLY A 10 4.08 -7.31 12.26
N GLN A 11 4.90 -7.98 11.44
CA GLN A 11 6.36 -7.85 11.49
C GLN A 11 6.90 -6.66 10.69
N ALA A 12 6.08 -6.04 9.85
CA ALA A 12 6.47 -4.90 9.03
C ALA A 12 5.40 -3.81 9.06
N THR A 13 5.83 -2.57 9.28
CA THR A 13 4.96 -1.39 9.37
C THR A 13 5.58 -0.21 8.63
N LEU A 14 4.74 0.60 7.99
CA LEU A 14 5.12 1.81 7.26
C LEU A 14 4.11 2.91 7.58
N THR A 15 4.58 4.06 8.07
CA THR A 15 3.74 5.24 8.23
C THR A 15 4.03 6.24 7.13
N VAL A 16 2.97 6.74 6.49
CA VAL A 16 3.05 7.78 5.46
C VAL A 16 2.17 8.97 5.79
N GLN A 17 2.52 10.13 5.23
CA GLN A 17 1.77 11.37 5.37
C GLN A 17 1.37 11.93 4.00
N HIS A 18 0.28 12.69 3.99
CA HIS A 18 -0.31 13.34 2.82
C HIS A 18 -1.05 12.35 1.91
N GLU A 19 -1.63 12.86 0.83
CA GLU A 19 -2.38 12.04 -0.12
C GLU A 19 -1.45 11.21 -1.01
N PRO A 20 -1.86 10.00 -1.42
CA PRO A 20 -1.10 9.22 -2.39
C PRO A 20 -1.04 9.95 -3.73
N LEU A 21 0.06 9.73 -4.45
CA LEU A 21 0.22 10.21 -5.83
C LEU A 21 -0.76 9.50 -6.76
N VAL A 22 -0.99 8.21 -6.52
CA VAL A 22 -1.88 7.37 -7.32
C VAL A 22 -2.62 6.39 -6.42
N HIS A 23 -3.92 6.21 -6.66
CA HIS A 23 -4.74 5.15 -6.08
C HIS A 23 -5.36 4.32 -7.21
N VAL A 24 -5.12 3.01 -7.20
CA VAL A 24 -5.44 2.12 -8.32
C VAL A 24 -6.22 0.89 -7.85
N VAL A 25 -7.23 0.51 -8.63
CA VAL A 25 -7.87 -0.80 -8.59
C VAL A 25 -7.54 -1.52 -9.88
N CYS A 26 -6.96 -2.72 -9.80
CA CYS A 26 -6.50 -3.48 -10.96
C CYS A 26 -7.04 -4.92 -10.94
N HIS A 27 -7.51 -5.40 -12.11
CA HIS A 27 -8.06 -6.74 -12.29
C HIS A 27 -7.12 -7.69 -13.05
N CYS A 28 -5.86 -7.30 -13.32
CA CYS A 28 -4.93 -8.15 -14.08
C CYS A 28 -4.60 -9.42 -13.30
N ASP A 29 -4.16 -10.46 -14.01
CA ASP A 29 -3.88 -11.76 -13.41
C ASP A 29 -2.78 -11.71 -12.35
N ASP A 30 -1.78 -10.85 -12.53
CA ASP A 30 -0.70 -10.68 -11.55
C ASP A 30 -1.20 -10.06 -10.25
N CYS A 31 -2.09 -9.06 -10.34
CA CYS A 31 -2.71 -8.47 -9.15
C CYS A 31 -3.60 -9.47 -8.42
N LYS A 32 -4.39 -10.27 -9.17
CA LYS A 32 -5.22 -11.33 -8.59
C LYS A 32 -4.38 -12.40 -7.90
N LYS A 33 -3.29 -12.86 -8.52
CA LYS A 33 -2.37 -13.85 -7.92
C LYS A 33 -1.65 -13.32 -6.69
N ARG A 34 -1.20 -12.06 -6.72
CA ARG A 34 -0.47 -11.42 -5.61
C ARG A 34 -1.32 -11.27 -4.35
N THR A 35 -2.59 -10.90 -4.51
CA THR A 35 -3.48 -10.61 -3.36
C THR A 35 -4.42 -11.75 -3.01
N GLY A 36 -4.64 -12.71 -3.92
CA GLY A 36 -5.66 -13.74 -3.79
C GLY A 36 -7.11 -13.23 -3.94
N SER A 37 -7.30 -11.95 -4.24
CA SER A 37 -8.61 -11.30 -4.43
C SER A 37 -8.97 -11.20 -5.92
N ALA A 38 -10.24 -10.90 -6.22
CA ALA A 38 -10.70 -10.58 -7.56
C ALA A 38 -10.04 -9.31 -8.14
N PHE A 39 -9.59 -8.41 -7.26
CA PHE A 39 -8.89 -7.18 -7.62
C PHE A 39 -7.72 -6.91 -6.67
N GLY A 40 -6.67 -6.26 -7.18
CA GLY A 40 -5.62 -5.63 -6.38
C GLY A 40 -5.93 -4.15 -6.16
N ILE A 41 -5.80 -3.69 -4.91
CA ILE A 41 -5.89 -2.26 -4.56
C ILE A 41 -4.50 -1.81 -4.14
N SER A 42 -4.04 -0.67 -4.65
CA SER A 42 -2.71 -0.15 -4.34
C SER A 42 -2.71 1.37 -4.29
N ALA A 43 -1.95 1.92 -3.35
CA ALA A 43 -1.70 3.35 -3.21
C ALA A 43 -0.19 3.59 -3.32
N TYR A 44 0.20 4.56 -4.14
CA TYR A 44 1.60 4.90 -4.38
C TYR A 44 1.92 6.25 -3.75
N PHE A 45 3.00 6.31 -2.99
CA PHE A 45 3.49 7.50 -2.30
C PHE A 45 4.92 7.79 -2.74
N SER A 46 5.34 9.06 -2.72
CA SER A 46 6.76 9.41 -2.84
C SER A 46 7.51 9.00 -1.57
N GLU A 47 8.80 8.69 -1.69
CA GLU A 47 9.67 8.45 -0.53
C GLU A 47 9.67 9.63 0.47
N LYS A 48 9.49 10.86 -0.02
CA LYS A 48 9.39 12.06 0.83
C LYS A 48 8.15 12.08 1.73
N GLN A 49 7.20 11.19 1.48
CA GLN A 49 5.98 11.06 2.26
C GLN A 49 6.09 9.97 3.34
N ILE A 50 7.20 9.23 3.40
CA ILE A 50 7.47 8.21 4.40
C ILE A 50 7.94 8.90 5.68
N LEU A 51 7.29 8.57 6.80
CA LEU A 51 7.67 9.06 8.13
C LEU A 51 8.55 8.07 8.87
N ASP A 52 8.18 6.79 8.86
CA ASP A 52 8.94 5.70 9.47
C ASP A 52 8.68 4.36 8.79
N THR A 53 9.65 3.46 8.94
CA THR A 53 9.59 2.06 8.49
C THR A 53 10.12 1.16 9.61
N LYS A 54 9.41 0.09 9.90
CA LYS A 54 9.81 -0.93 10.87
C LYS A 54 9.68 -2.32 10.26
#